data_AF-A0A0S8FM95-F1
#
_entry.id   AF-A0A0S8FM95-F1
#
_cell.length_a   1.000
_cell.length_b   1.000
_cell.length_c   1.000
_cell.angle_alpha   90.00
_cell.angle_beta   90.00
_cell.angle_gamma   90.00
#
_symmetry.space_group_name_H-M   'P 1'
#
loop_
_entity.id
_entity.type
_entity.pdbx_description
1 polymer ?
#
loop_
_entity_poly.entity_id
_entity_poly.type
_entity_poly.pdbx_seq_one_letter_code
_entity_poly.pdbx_strand_id
1 'polypeptide(L)'
;MLGGLVMAARDSKGVFDDRLVELFRNRAQLKKAHQELQNEFHSLAEKLKNSEASTRRAEERLEAIERLMAKPEAGYNGLVYFQLRSLWRACYDQLGMFAEELRKQQEDRERKKQLQIFNKGRAHRMDEINDLIQRVKNEADEIAEEILGLEAREARLRGIWNYFRRREIASRLLERKAEHASARTRIEELFDRRIRIEGEQWPEFPGLSVEGRRIVNIAVIAYAQHLYSYFSESNVARLAREAVTRPIQDLKYGTEKECTYLIDKIQTLMGGLKDSHLKATGLKELAQEIRRHAEFRNDEETVPAASSLDAMMSGSVVVGPRVNVLMEEYWDIYDVFLR
;
A
#
# COMPACT_ATOMS: atom_id res chain seq x y z
N MET A 1 27.69 -30.87 70.35
CA MET A 1 27.04 -31.60 69.24
C MET A 1 25.57 -31.19 69.00
N LEU A 2 25.18 -29.91 69.19
CA LEU A 2 23.79 -29.45 68.98
C LEU A 2 23.60 -28.56 67.73
N GLY A 3 24.69 -28.12 67.07
CA GLY A 3 24.62 -27.29 65.86
C GLY A 3 24.33 -28.07 64.57
N GLY A 4 24.72 -29.34 64.48
CA GLY A 4 24.59 -30.15 63.26
C GLY A 4 23.16 -30.65 62.97
N LEU A 5 22.37 -30.92 64.01
CA LEU A 5 21.00 -31.44 63.88
C LEU A 5 19.97 -30.36 63.49
N VAL A 6 20.19 -29.11 63.90
CA VAL A 6 19.32 -27.97 63.54
C VAL A 6 19.57 -27.53 62.09
N MET A 7 20.81 -27.62 61.59
CA MET A 7 21.13 -27.32 60.19
C MET A 7 20.54 -28.37 59.23
N ALA A 8 20.66 -29.66 59.53
CA ALA A 8 20.09 -30.73 58.70
C ALA A 8 18.55 -30.70 58.62
N ALA A 9 17.87 -30.30 59.71
CA ALA A 9 16.42 -30.10 59.72
C ALA A 9 15.96 -28.80 59.05
N ARG A 10 16.82 -27.78 58.94
CA ARG A 10 16.55 -26.55 58.19
C ARG A 10 16.73 -26.76 56.68
N ASP A 11 17.79 -27.46 56.28
CA ASP A 11 18.04 -27.82 54.88
C ASP A 11 16.96 -28.77 54.34
N SER A 12 16.52 -29.77 55.12
CA SER A 12 15.44 -30.67 54.67
C SER A 12 14.09 -29.97 54.52
N LYS A 13 13.78 -28.98 55.37
CA LYS A 13 12.59 -28.13 55.23
C LYS A 13 12.67 -27.21 54.02
N GLY A 14 13.81 -26.58 53.76
CA GLY A 14 14.03 -25.75 52.58
C GLY A 14 13.89 -26.54 51.27
N VAL A 15 14.49 -27.73 51.21
CA VAL A 15 14.38 -28.64 50.05
C VAL A 15 12.94 -29.14 49.84
N PHE A 16 12.17 -29.32 50.92
CA PHE A 16 10.75 -29.70 50.83
C PHE A 16 9.88 -28.55 50.33
N ASP A 17 10.15 -27.32 50.78
CA ASP A 17 9.46 -26.10 50.33
C ASP A 17 9.75 -25.82 48.86
N ASP A 18 11.00 -25.97 48.42
CA ASP A 18 11.40 -25.79 47.02
C ASP A 18 10.72 -26.82 46.10
N ARG A 19 10.63 -28.10 46.51
CA ARG A 19 9.88 -29.13 45.79
C ARG A 19 8.37 -28.83 45.73
N LEU A 20 7.79 -28.28 46.79
CA LEU A 20 6.40 -27.85 46.81
C LEU A 20 6.17 -26.72 45.81
N VAL A 21 7.05 -25.71 45.80
CA VAL A 21 6.98 -24.59 44.85
C VAL A 21 7.12 -25.09 43.41
N GLU A 22 8.03 -26.02 43.14
CA GLU A 22 8.16 -26.65 41.82
C GLU A 22 6.89 -27.41 41.41
N LEU A 23 6.28 -28.19 42.31
CA LEU A 23 5.02 -28.88 42.03
C LEU A 23 3.87 -27.90 41.75
N PHE A 24 3.78 -26.77 42.46
CA PHE A 24 2.79 -25.74 42.19
C PHE A 24 3.03 -25.05 40.85
N ARG A 25 4.29 -24.76 40.49
CA ARG A 25 4.65 -24.20 39.18
C ARG A 25 4.32 -25.19 38.05
N ASN A 26 4.69 -26.45 38.21
CA ASN A 26 4.36 -27.51 37.26
C ASN A 26 2.84 -27.65 37.10
N ARG A 27 2.09 -27.67 38.21
CA ARG A 27 0.61 -27.72 38.15
C ARG A 27 0.01 -26.50 37.47
N ALA A 28 0.53 -25.31 37.72
CA ALA A 28 0.07 -24.07 37.09
C ALA A 28 0.34 -24.09 35.58
N GLN A 29 1.55 -24.50 35.17
CA GLN A 29 1.91 -24.66 33.76
C GLN A 29 1.05 -25.73 33.07
N LEU A 30 0.83 -26.88 33.73
CA LEU A 30 -0.02 -27.95 33.19
C LEU A 30 -1.48 -27.50 33.03
N LYS A 31 -2.02 -26.76 34.00
CA LYS A 31 -3.36 -26.17 33.91
C LYS A 31 -3.45 -25.17 32.76
N LYS A 32 -2.43 -24.33 32.58
CA LYS A 32 -2.38 -23.37 31.47
C LYS A 32 -2.36 -24.09 30.13
N ALA A 33 -1.47 -25.06 29.94
CA ALA A 33 -1.39 -25.87 28.73
C ALA A 33 -2.69 -26.66 28.47
N HIS A 34 -3.33 -27.19 29.52
CA HIS A 34 -4.62 -27.85 29.38
C HIS A 34 -5.73 -26.89 28.92
N GLN A 35 -5.76 -25.67 29.45
CA GLN A 35 -6.72 -24.64 29.04
C GLN A 35 -6.48 -24.18 27.60
N GLU A 36 -5.21 -23.97 27.22
CA GLU A 36 -4.80 -23.64 25.85
C GLU A 36 -5.26 -24.75 24.88
N LEU A 37 -5.00 -26.01 25.21
CA LEU A 37 -5.41 -27.16 24.40
C LEU A 37 -6.93 -27.31 24.32
N GLN A 38 -7.66 -27.05 25.42
CA GLN A 38 -9.13 -27.03 25.39
C GLN A 38 -9.66 -25.93 24.48
N ASN A 39 -9.07 -24.73 24.53
CA ASN A 39 -9.50 -23.63 23.68
C ASN A 39 -9.23 -23.93 22.20
N GLU A 40 -8.06 -24.51 21.87
CA GLU A 40 -7.74 -24.97 20.53
C GLU A 40 -8.69 -26.07 20.06
N PHE A 41 -9.00 -27.05 20.91
CA PHE A 41 -9.96 -28.11 20.60
C PHE A 41 -11.34 -27.55 20.26
N HIS A 42 -11.86 -26.61 21.07
CA HIS A 42 -13.14 -25.96 20.79
C HIS A 42 -13.09 -25.17 19.47
N SER A 43 -12.01 -24.41 19.23
CA SER A 43 -11.84 -23.66 17.96
C SER A 43 -11.81 -24.59 16.74
N LEU A 44 -11.10 -25.72 16.84
CA LEU A 44 -11.04 -26.70 15.77
C LEU A 44 -12.38 -27.41 15.58
N ALA A 45 -13.09 -27.75 16.64
CA ALA A 45 -14.43 -28.35 16.57
C ALA A 45 -15.44 -27.40 15.89
N GLU A 46 -15.38 -26.09 16.20
CA GLU A 46 -16.21 -25.09 15.53
C GLU A 46 -15.85 -24.95 14.05
N LYS A 47 -14.55 -24.89 13.71
CA LYS A 47 -14.09 -24.86 12.31
C LYS A 47 -14.53 -26.10 11.54
N LEU A 48 -14.44 -27.29 12.14
CA LEU A 48 -14.88 -28.54 11.54
C LEU A 48 -16.39 -28.51 11.29
N LYS A 49 -17.19 -28.15 12.29
CA LYS A 49 -18.64 -28.03 12.15
C LYS A 49 -19.04 -27.03 11.06
N ASN A 50 -18.34 -25.91 10.97
CA ASN A 50 -18.56 -24.91 9.92
C ASN A 50 -18.19 -25.45 8.53
N SER A 51 -17.10 -26.21 8.44
CA SER A 51 -16.67 -26.89 7.21
C SER A 51 -17.72 -27.93 6.77
N GLU A 52 -18.16 -28.80 7.68
CA GLU A 52 -19.19 -29.81 7.42
C GLU A 52 -20.54 -29.19 7.01
N ALA A 53 -20.93 -28.08 7.64
CA ALA A 53 -22.12 -27.36 7.24
C ALA A 53 -21.96 -26.75 5.83
N SER A 54 -20.75 -26.30 5.46
CA SER A 54 -20.46 -25.78 4.13
C SER A 54 -20.46 -26.89 3.07
N THR A 55 -19.88 -28.05 3.37
CA THR A 55 -19.87 -29.20 2.44
C THR A 55 -21.29 -29.71 2.21
N ARG A 56 -22.10 -29.84 3.27
CA ARG A 56 -23.50 -30.26 3.15
C ARG A 56 -24.31 -29.33 2.26
N ARG A 57 -24.15 -28.01 2.42
CA ARG A 57 -24.81 -27.03 1.54
C ARG A 57 -24.33 -27.12 0.10
N ALA A 58 -23.06 -27.49 -0.13
CA ALA A 58 -22.53 -27.69 -1.47
C ALA A 58 -23.11 -28.96 -2.12
N GLU A 59 -23.22 -30.06 -1.37
CA GLU A 59 -23.88 -31.29 -1.80
C GLU A 59 -25.35 -31.05 -2.16
N GLU A 60 -26.11 -30.35 -1.30
CA GLU A 60 -27.51 -29.98 -1.56
C GLU A 60 -27.66 -29.15 -2.85
N ARG A 61 -26.71 -28.25 -3.12
CA ARG A 61 -26.68 -27.48 -4.38
C ARG A 61 -26.36 -28.35 -5.59
N LEU A 62 -25.44 -29.30 -5.46
CA LEU A 62 -25.10 -30.24 -6.53
C LEU A 62 -26.29 -31.14 -6.87
N GLU A 63 -26.98 -31.68 -5.87
CA GLU A 63 -28.21 -32.46 -6.08
C GLU A 63 -29.30 -31.62 -6.78
N ALA A 64 -29.44 -30.34 -6.42
CA ALA A 64 -30.38 -29.44 -7.07
C ALA A 64 -30.03 -29.23 -8.56
N ILE A 65 -28.74 -29.12 -8.88
CA ILE A 65 -28.26 -29.02 -10.27
C ILE A 65 -28.49 -30.33 -11.00
N GLU A 66 -28.21 -31.48 -10.38
CA GLU A 66 -28.43 -32.80 -10.97
C GLU A 66 -29.90 -33.00 -11.35
N ARG A 67 -30.82 -32.67 -10.44
CA ARG A 67 -32.27 -32.72 -10.72
C ARG A 67 -32.70 -31.77 -11.84
N LEU A 68 -32.03 -30.62 -11.97
CA LEU A 68 -32.28 -29.65 -13.03
C LEU A 68 -31.76 -30.15 -14.38
N MET A 69 -30.56 -30.72 -14.41
CA MET A 69 -29.93 -31.27 -15.62
C MET A 69 -30.58 -32.56 -16.09
N ALA A 70 -31.25 -33.31 -15.20
CA ALA A 70 -32.01 -34.50 -15.56
C ALA A 70 -33.20 -34.22 -16.50
N LYS A 71 -33.64 -32.96 -16.61
CA LYS A 71 -34.67 -32.52 -17.57
C LYS A 71 -33.99 -31.84 -18.77
N PRO A 72 -34.04 -32.41 -19.99
CA PRO A 72 -33.29 -31.89 -21.13
C PRO A 72 -33.61 -30.41 -21.45
N GLU A 73 -34.88 -30.01 -21.41
CA GLU A 73 -35.26 -28.60 -21.65
C GLU A 73 -34.75 -27.63 -20.57
N ALA A 74 -34.65 -28.08 -19.31
CA ALA A 74 -34.11 -27.27 -18.22
C ALA A 74 -32.57 -27.27 -18.24
N GLY A 75 -31.95 -28.34 -18.75
CA GLY A 75 -30.50 -28.48 -18.89
C GLY A 75 -29.88 -27.37 -19.75
N TYR A 76 -30.48 -27.04 -20.89
CA TYR A 76 -29.98 -25.94 -21.76
C TYR A 76 -30.04 -24.57 -21.07
N ASN A 77 -31.13 -24.29 -20.36
CA ASN A 77 -31.25 -23.06 -19.56
C ASN A 77 -30.18 -23.02 -18.45
N GLY A 78 -29.90 -24.15 -17.82
CA GLY A 78 -28.83 -24.28 -16.83
C GLY A 78 -27.43 -24.07 -17.42
N LEU A 79 -27.16 -24.58 -18.62
CA LEU A 79 -25.89 -24.35 -19.31
C LEU A 79 -25.66 -22.86 -19.58
N VAL A 80 -26.67 -22.14 -20.09
CA VAL A 80 -26.60 -20.69 -20.29
C VAL A 80 -26.35 -19.98 -18.96
N TYR A 81 -27.09 -20.33 -17.90
CA TYR A 81 -26.91 -19.77 -16.56
C TYR A 81 -25.46 -19.88 -16.05
N PHE A 82 -24.88 -21.08 -16.13
CA PHE A 82 -23.51 -21.30 -15.65
C PHE A 82 -22.46 -20.66 -16.55
N GLN A 83 -22.66 -20.61 -17.87
CA GLN A 83 -21.76 -19.88 -18.77
C GLN A 83 -21.77 -18.38 -18.51
N LEU A 84 -22.93 -17.79 -18.27
CA LEU A 84 -23.06 -16.38 -17.91
C LEU A 84 -22.35 -16.05 -16.59
N ARG A 85 -22.45 -16.92 -15.58
CA ARG A 85 -21.70 -16.78 -14.32
C ARG A 85 -20.20 -16.99 -14.52
N SER A 86 -19.80 -17.87 -15.42
CA SER A 86 -18.39 -18.06 -15.80
C SER A 86 -17.84 -16.80 -16.47
N LEU A 87 -18.61 -16.18 -17.37
CA LEU A 87 -18.28 -14.91 -18.00
C LEU A 87 -18.13 -13.79 -16.98
N TRP A 88 -19.05 -13.70 -16.00
CA TRP A 88 -18.96 -12.72 -14.92
C TRP A 88 -17.66 -12.86 -14.14
N ARG A 89 -17.30 -14.09 -13.73
CA ARG A 89 -16.03 -14.38 -13.05
C ARG A 89 -14.83 -14.04 -13.92
N ALA A 90 -14.87 -14.36 -15.21
CA ALA A 90 -13.79 -14.00 -16.13
C ALA A 90 -13.60 -12.47 -16.21
N CYS A 91 -14.68 -11.69 -16.23
CA CYS A 91 -14.61 -10.22 -16.20
C CYS A 91 -14.04 -9.70 -14.88
N TYR A 92 -14.48 -10.26 -13.75
CA TYR A 92 -13.93 -9.96 -12.42
C TYR A 92 -12.42 -10.26 -12.35
N ASP A 93 -11.98 -11.43 -12.84
CA ASP A 93 -10.57 -11.81 -12.85
C ASP A 93 -9.74 -10.86 -13.73
N GLN A 94 -10.28 -10.44 -14.88
CA GLN A 94 -9.63 -9.44 -15.74
C GLN A 94 -9.50 -8.09 -15.04
N LEU A 95 -10.53 -7.63 -14.32
CA LEU A 95 -10.48 -6.40 -13.53
C LEU A 95 -9.42 -6.49 -12.43
N GLY A 96 -9.34 -7.64 -11.73
CA GLY A 96 -8.33 -7.89 -10.70
C GLY A 96 -6.90 -7.84 -11.25
N MET A 97 -6.64 -8.51 -12.37
CA MET A 97 -5.32 -8.46 -13.03
C MET A 97 -4.96 -7.04 -13.46
N PHE A 98 -5.91 -6.33 -14.05
CA PHE A 98 -5.71 -4.95 -14.50
C PHE A 98 -5.44 -3.99 -13.33
N ALA A 99 -6.19 -4.10 -12.24
CA ALA A 99 -5.98 -3.30 -11.03
C ALA A 99 -4.59 -3.55 -10.42
N GLU A 100 -4.16 -4.81 -10.35
CA GLU A 100 -2.86 -5.20 -9.83
C GLU A 100 -1.69 -4.67 -10.69
N GLU A 101 -1.84 -4.73 -12.02
CA GLU A 101 -0.85 -4.17 -12.93
C GLU A 101 -0.73 -2.65 -12.75
N LEU A 102 -1.86 -1.93 -12.72
CA LEU A 102 -1.85 -0.48 -12.52
C LEU A 102 -1.34 -0.08 -11.14
N ARG A 103 -1.64 -0.86 -10.10
CA ARG A 103 -1.12 -0.65 -8.75
C ARG A 103 0.41 -0.64 -8.77
N LYS A 104 1.03 -1.69 -9.33
CA LYS A 104 2.50 -1.80 -9.47
C LYS A 104 3.09 -0.62 -10.26
N GLN A 105 2.47 -0.29 -11.40
CA GLN A 105 2.93 0.85 -12.21
C GLN A 105 2.86 2.17 -11.45
N GLN A 106 1.82 2.39 -10.65
CA GLN A 106 1.64 3.60 -9.87
C GLN A 106 2.59 3.67 -8.67
N GLU A 107 2.82 2.53 -7.99
CA GLU A 107 3.82 2.42 -6.91
C GLU A 107 5.22 2.79 -7.41
N ASP A 108 5.62 2.25 -8.56
CA ASP A 108 6.90 2.58 -9.17
C ASP A 108 7.02 4.07 -9.52
N ARG A 109 5.94 4.67 -10.02
CA ARG A 109 5.91 6.10 -10.34
C ARG A 109 6.03 6.96 -9.08
N GLU A 110 5.29 6.65 -8.03
CA GLU A 110 5.33 7.40 -6.77
C GLU A 110 6.67 7.23 -6.05
N ARG A 111 7.22 6.01 -6.02
CA ARG A 111 8.56 5.74 -5.49
C ARG A 111 9.63 6.55 -6.24
N LYS A 112 9.60 6.57 -7.58
CA LYS A 112 10.52 7.38 -8.38
C LYS A 112 10.37 8.87 -8.09
N LYS A 113 9.14 9.38 -7.96
CA LYS A 113 8.89 10.78 -7.59
C LYS A 113 9.41 11.11 -6.20
N GLN A 114 9.18 10.26 -5.21
CA GLN A 114 9.68 10.43 -3.84
C GLN A 114 11.21 10.50 -3.82
N LEU A 115 11.88 9.57 -4.51
CA LEU A 115 13.35 9.59 -4.63
C LEU A 115 13.86 10.84 -5.35
N GLN A 116 13.17 11.31 -6.39
CA GLN A 116 13.54 12.54 -7.09
C GLN A 116 13.41 13.77 -6.18
N ILE A 117 12.31 13.89 -5.42
CA ILE A 117 12.09 14.99 -4.49
C ILE A 117 13.14 14.95 -3.38
N PHE A 118 13.41 13.77 -2.81
CA PHE A 118 14.42 13.58 -1.79
C PHE A 118 15.82 13.96 -2.30
N ASN A 119 16.21 13.46 -3.48
CA ASN A 119 17.52 13.77 -4.06
C ASN A 119 17.67 15.25 -4.38
N LYS A 120 16.62 15.92 -4.89
CA LYS A 120 16.63 17.38 -5.12
C LYS A 120 16.78 18.15 -3.82
N GLY A 121 16.02 17.80 -2.78
CA GLY A 121 16.11 18.44 -1.47
C GLY A 121 17.45 18.21 -0.79
N ARG A 122 18.04 17.02 -0.96
CA ARG A 122 19.39 16.69 -0.46
C ARG A 122 20.47 17.47 -1.20
N ALA A 123 20.40 17.53 -2.53
CA ALA A 123 21.33 18.31 -3.34
C ALA A 123 21.28 19.80 -2.97
N HIS A 124 20.07 20.37 -2.84
CA HIS A 124 19.92 21.76 -2.45
C HIS A 124 20.56 22.06 -1.08
N ARG A 125 20.29 21.24 -0.06
CA ARG A 125 20.91 21.39 1.27
C ARG A 125 22.43 21.20 1.24
N MET A 126 22.92 20.34 0.35
CA MET A 126 24.36 20.12 0.15
C MET A 126 25.02 21.38 -0.44
N ASP A 127 24.38 22.00 -1.44
CA ASP A 127 24.86 23.24 -2.06
C ASP A 127 24.87 24.39 -1.03
N GLU A 128 23.80 24.56 -0.26
CA GLU A 128 23.72 25.58 0.82
C GLU A 128 24.85 25.44 1.85
N ILE A 129 25.19 24.21 2.25
CA ILE A 129 26.27 23.94 3.20
C ILE A 129 27.64 24.14 2.56
N ASN A 130 27.84 23.73 1.31
CA ASN A 130 29.10 23.97 0.60
C ASN A 130 29.36 25.47 0.46
N ASP A 131 28.34 26.27 0.12
CA ASP A 131 28.43 27.72 0.04
C ASP A 131 28.74 28.35 1.41
N LEU A 132 28.15 27.82 2.48
CA LEU A 132 28.46 28.27 3.84
C LEU A 132 29.88 27.91 4.28
N ILE A 133 30.34 26.68 3.99
CA ILE A 133 31.73 26.25 4.24
C ILE A 133 32.69 27.17 3.51
N GLN A 134 32.43 27.48 2.23
CA GLN A 134 33.31 28.34 1.46
C GLN A 134 33.37 29.76 2.03
N ARG A 135 32.23 30.33 2.45
CA ARG A 135 32.20 31.65 3.10
C ARG A 135 32.99 31.68 4.40
N VAL A 136 32.76 30.72 5.29
CA VAL A 136 33.48 30.67 6.59
C VAL A 136 34.98 30.39 6.39
N LYS A 137 35.36 29.62 5.37
CA LYS A 137 36.77 29.45 4.98
C LYS A 137 37.41 30.75 4.54
N ASN A 138 36.76 31.49 3.65
CA ASN A 138 37.27 32.79 3.20
C ASN A 138 37.42 33.76 4.38
N GLU A 139 36.43 33.83 5.30
CA GLU A 139 36.52 34.62 6.52
C GLU A 139 37.70 34.18 7.42
N ALA A 140 37.91 32.88 7.58
CA ALA A 140 39.02 32.36 8.36
C ALA A 140 40.39 32.71 7.73
N ASP A 141 40.50 32.63 6.41
CA ASP A 141 41.72 33.00 5.67
C ASP A 141 42.01 34.50 5.79
N GLU A 142 40.99 35.37 5.71
CA GLU A 142 41.12 36.82 5.94
C GLU A 142 41.63 37.12 7.36
N ILE A 143 41.06 36.49 8.39
CA ILE A 143 41.53 36.65 9.78
C ILE A 143 42.98 36.16 9.92
N ALA A 144 43.34 35.06 9.25
CA ALA A 144 44.70 34.54 9.27
C ALA A 144 45.71 35.53 8.64
N GLU A 145 45.36 36.17 7.53
CA GLU A 145 46.16 37.23 6.92
C GLU A 145 46.32 38.45 7.85
N GLU A 146 45.24 38.87 8.53
CA GLU A 146 45.28 39.95 9.53
C GLU A 146 46.22 39.62 10.70
N ILE A 147 46.18 38.38 11.21
CA ILE A 147 47.08 37.89 12.27
C ILE A 147 48.53 38.01 11.81
N LEU A 148 48.86 37.51 10.61
CA LEU A 148 50.22 37.60 10.05
C LEU A 148 50.68 39.06 9.93
N GLY A 149 49.79 39.96 9.49
CA GLY A 149 50.07 41.38 9.40
C GLY A 149 50.33 42.03 10.78
N LEU A 150 49.56 41.66 11.81
CA LEU A 150 49.74 42.14 13.18
C LEU A 150 51.04 41.61 13.81
N GLU A 151 51.36 40.32 13.62
CA GLU A 151 52.61 39.70 14.06
C GLU A 151 53.83 40.41 13.44
N ALA A 152 53.77 40.71 12.13
CA ALA A 152 54.82 41.47 11.45
C ALA A 152 54.98 42.90 11.98
N ARG A 153 53.88 43.58 12.33
CA ARG A 153 53.92 44.93 12.94
C ARG A 153 54.50 44.90 14.35
N GLU A 154 54.11 43.92 15.16
CA GLU A 154 54.65 43.73 16.52
C GLU A 154 56.17 43.54 16.48
N ALA A 155 56.66 42.68 15.58
CA ALA A 155 58.09 42.40 15.41
C ALA A 155 58.94 43.63 15.02
N ARG A 156 58.33 44.63 14.36
CA ARG A 156 59.00 45.89 13.99
C ARG A 156 59.09 46.89 15.15
N LEU A 157 58.25 46.77 16.18
CA LEU A 157 58.23 47.68 17.32
C LEU A 157 59.28 47.31 18.37
N ARG A 158 60.51 47.79 18.19
CA ARG A 158 61.63 47.58 19.11
C ARG A 158 61.78 48.75 20.11
N GLY A 159 62.37 48.50 21.28
CA GLY A 159 62.67 49.51 22.30
C GLY A 159 61.60 49.76 23.37
N ILE A 160 62.00 50.41 24.47
CA ILE A 160 61.20 50.54 25.71
C ILE A 160 59.99 51.49 25.51
N TRP A 161 60.12 52.53 24.68
CA TRP A 161 59.06 53.51 24.39
C TRP A 161 57.82 52.92 23.68
N ASN A 162 57.96 51.75 23.04
CA ASN A 162 56.87 51.09 22.32
C ASN A 162 56.03 50.13 23.19
N TYR A 163 56.20 50.14 24.52
CA TYR A 163 55.52 49.21 25.43
C TYR A 163 53.98 49.23 25.30
N PHE A 164 53.34 50.41 25.39
CA PHE A 164 51.88 50.53 25.30
C PHE A 164 51.34 50.11 23.93
N ARG A 165 52.02 50.48 22.84
CA ARG A 165 51.65 50.08 21.46
C ARG A 165 51.77 48.57 21.25
N ARG A 166 52.82 47.93 21.80
CA ARG A 166 52.95 46.46 21.77
C ARG A 166 51.84 45.78 22.57
N ARG A 167 51.47 46.32 23.73
CA ARG A 167 50.36 45.78 24.54
C ARG A 167 49.01 45.87 23.83
N GLU A 168 48.75 46.96 23.12
CA GLU A 168 47.54 47.13 22.29
C GLU A 168 47.51 46.13 21.12
N ILE A 169 48.64 45.97 20.40
CA ILE A 169 48.75 44.99 19.30
C ILE A 169 48.59 43.56 19.83
N ALA A 170 49.22 43.23 20.95
CA ALA A 170 49.10 41.90 21.57
C ALA A 170 47.65 41.58 21.97
N SER A 171 46.89 42.56 22.48
CA SER A 171 45.47 42.38 22.79
C SER A 171 44.66 42.08 21.52
N ARG A 172 44.87 42.84 20.44
CA ARG A 172 44.19 42.60 19.15
C ARG A 172 44.57 41.24 18.54
N LEU A 173 45.83 40.84 18.70
CA LEU A 173 46.35 39.58 18.21
C LEU A 173 45.70 38.39 18.94
N LEU A 174 45.51 38.50 20.25
CA LEU A 174 44.79 37.50 21.06
C LEU A 174 43.32 37.38 20.63
N GLU A 175 42.63 38.51 20.45
CA GLU A 175 41.25 38.55 19.96
C GLU A 175 41.12 37.89 18.58
N ARG A 176 41.95 38.30 17.61
CA ARG A 176 41.93 37.72 16.26
C ARG A 176 42.27 36.24 16.22
N LYS A 177 43.23 35.78 17.06
CA LYS A 177 43.53 34.35 17.21
C LYS A 177 42.34 33.57 17.76
N ALA A 178 41.60 34.13 18.70
CA ALA A 178 40.38 33.52 19.23
C ALA A 178 39.27 33.46 18.17
N GLU A 179 39.07 34.53 17.40
CA GLU A 179 38.12 34.58 16.26
C GLU A 179 38.47 33.51 15.20
N HIS A 180 39.74 33.41 14.80
CA HIS A 180 40.21 32.39 13.85
C HIS A 180 40.01 30.97 14.38
N ALA A 181 40.28 30.72 15.68
CA ALA A 181 40.01 29.42 16.30
C ALA A 181 38.51 29.09 16.27
N SER A 182 37.64 30.05 16.59
CA SER A 182 36.18 29.88 16.51
C SER A 182 35.70 29.61 15.07
N ALA A 183 36.26 30.30 14.08
CA ALA A 183 35.94 30.08 12.67
C ALA A 183 36.34 28.66 12.22
N ARG A 184 37.48 28.15 12.67
CA ARG A 184 37.90 26.77 12.41
C ARG A 184 36.96 25.73 13.02
N THR A 185 36.54 25.90 14.27
CA THR A 185 35.54 25.01 14.89
C THR A 185 34.23 25.03 14.09
N ARG A 186 33.79 26.20 13.63
CA ARG A 186 32.59 26.31 12.80
C ARG A 186 32.73 25.56 11.45
N ILE A 187 33.92 25.57 10.85
CA ILE A 187 34.19 24.79 9.62
C ILE A 187 34.04 23.29 9.91
N GLU A 188 34.58 22.79 11.03
CA GLU A 188 34.44 21.39 11.45
C GLU A 188 32.97 21.00 11.66
N GLU A 189 32.20 21.82 12.37
CA GLU A 189 30.75 21.61 12.58
C GLU A 189 29.97 21.54 11.25
N LEU A 190 30.34 22.38 10.28
CA LEU A 190 29.72 22.39 8.95
C LEU A 190 30.10 21.13 8.15
N PHE A 191 31.34 20.64 8.26
CA PHE A 191 31.74 19.36 7.67
C PHE A 191 30.98 18.19 8.29
N ASP A 192 30.81 18.17 9.61
CA ASP A 192 29.99 17.13 10.28
C ASP A 192 28.54 17.18 9.84
N ARG A 193 27.99 18.38 9.62
CA ARG A 193 26.64 18.53 9.06
C ARG A 193 26.56 18.04 7.62
N ARG A 194 27.59 18.31 6.80
CA ARG A 194 27.70 17.81 5.43
C ARG A 194 27.70 16.28 5.40
N ILE A 195 28.52 15.64 6.23
CA ILE A 195 28.62 14.18 6.36
C ILE A 195 27.26 13.59 6.77
N ARG A 196 26.56 14.24 7.71
CA ARG A 196 25.21 13.81 8.13
C ARG A 196 24.23 13.80 6.97
N ILE A 197 24.22 14.82 6.12
CA ILE A 197 23.33 14.89 4.95
C ILE A 197 23.72 13.87 3.88
N GLU A 198 25.01 13.65 3.69
CA GLU A 198 25.53 12.64 2.76
C GLU A 198 25.12 11.22 3.18
N GLY A 199 25.15 10.94 4.48
CA GLY A 199 24.76 9.66 5.08
C GLY A 199 23.27 9.44 5.28
N GLU A 200 22.40 10.37 4.86
CA GLU A 200 20.95 10.18 4.96
C GLU A 200 20.48 8.99 4.12
N GLN A 201 19.78 8.07 4.77
CA GLN A 201 19.17 6.93 4.10
C GLN A 201 17.95 7.34 3.28
N TRP A 202 17.60 6.52 2.30
CA TRP A 202 16.40 6.74 1.52
C TRP A 202 15.15 6.61 2.39
N PRO A 203 14.15 7.47 2.19
CA PRO A 203 12.91 7.39 2.92
C PRO A 203 12.19 6.08 2.57
N GLU A 204 11.58 5.45 3.57
CA GLU A 204 10.70 4.31 3.35
C GLU A 204 9.50 4.75 2.50
N PHE A 205 9.03 3.83 1.64
CA PHE A 205 7.85 4.08 0.81
C PHE A 205 6.60 3.79 1.64
N PRO A 206 5.74 4.79 1.92
CA PRO A 206 4.58 4.63 2.78
C PRO A 206 3.43 3.84 2.12
N GLY A 207 3.61 3.38 0.88
CA GLY A 207 2.56 2.85 0.04
C GLY A 207 1.98 3.92 -0.91
N LEU A 208 0.98 3.52 -1.69
CA LEU A 208 0.30 4.43 -2.60
C LEU A 208 -0.39 5.56 -1.84
N SER A 209 -0.25 6.78 -2.35
CA SER A 209 -1.08 7.91 -1.93
C SER A 209 -2.57 7.68 -2.22
N VAL A 210 -3.46 8.41 -1.53
CA VAL A 210 -4.90 8.38 -1.82
C VAL A 210 -5.15 8.71 -3.29
N GLU A 211 -4.48 9.74 -3.82
CA GLU A 211 -4.59 10.11 -5.24
C GLU A 211 -4.10 8.98 -6.16
N GLY A 212 -3.02 8.28 -5.79
CA GLY A 212 -2.55 7.08 -6.49
C GLY A 212 -3.62 5.99 -6.55
N ARG A 213 -4.28 5.69 -5.42
CA ARG A 213 -5.38 4.72 -5.36
C ARG A 213 -6.60 5.17 -6.18
N ARG A 214 -6.96 6.46 -6.12
CA ARG A 214 -8.02 7.06 -6.97
C ARG A 214 -7.76 6.88 -8.45
N ILE A 215 -6.52 7.13 -8.91
CA ILE A 215 -6.13 6.95 -10.31
C ILE A 215 -6.35 5.50 -10.75
N VAL A 216 -5.96 4.52 -9.92
CA VAL A 216 -6.17 3.09 -10.22
C VAL A 216 -7.66 2.77 -10.24
N ASN A 217 -8.42 3.16 -9.21
CA ASN A 217 -9.85 2.86 -9.12
C ASN A 217 -10.66 3.47 -10.28
N ILE A 218 -10.34 4.71 -10.70
CA ILE A 218 -10.95 5.33 -11.88
C ILE A 218 -10.66 4.54 -13.15
N ALA A 219 -9.43 4.06 -13.32
CA ALA A 219 -9.10 3.22 -14.47
C ALA A 219 -9.82 1.87 -14.43
N VAL A 220 -9.99 1.26 -13.26
CA VAL A 220 -10.78 0.04 -13.08
C VAL A 220 -12.24 0.27 -13.46
N ILE A 221 -12.85 1.39 -13.07
CA ILE A 221 -14.21 1.77 -13.49
C ILE A 221 -14.28 1.92 -15.01
N ALA A 222 -13.31 2.57 -15.62
CA ALA A 222 -13.24 2.71 -17.07
C ALA A 222 -13.16 1.33 -17.76
N TYR A 223 -12.39 0.41 -17.20
CA TYR A 223 -12.24 -0.93 -17.78
C TYR A 223 -13.50 -1.77 -17.57
N ALA A 224 -14.17 -1.67 -16.43
CA ALA A 224 -15.46 -2.30 -16.19
C ALA A 224 -16.54 -1.80 -17.16
N GLN A 225 -16.55 -0.49 -17.44
CA GLN A 225 -17.42 0.10 -18.45
C GLN A 225 -17.09 -0.40 -19.86
N HIS A 226 -15.81 -0.53 -20.20
CA HIS A 226 -15.38 -1.11 -21.47
C HIS A 226 -15.84 -2.57 -21.62
N LEU A 227 -15.70 -3.38 -20.57
CA LEU A 227 -16.20 -4.76 -20.54
C LEU A 227 -17.72 -4.81 -20.69
N TYR A 228 -18.45 -3.94 -19.99
CA TYR A 228 -19.90 -3.82 -20.17
C TYR A 228 -20.26 -3.52 -21.63
N SER A 229 -19.65 -2.51 -22.23
CA SER A 229 -19.89 -2.14 -23.62
C SER A 229 -19.60 -3.30 -24.57
N TYR A 230 -18.51 -4.05 -24.35
CA TYR A 230 -18.17 -5.23 -25.16
C TYR A 230 -19.25 -6.33 -25.13
N PHE A 231 -19.87 -6.59 -23.97
CA PHE A 231 -20.90 -7.63 -23.82
C PHE A 231 -22.35 -7.10 -23.99
N SER A 232 -22.52 -5.79 -24.16
CA SER A 232 -23.83 -5.14 -24.24
C SER A 232 -24.54 -5.34 -25.59
N GLU A 233 -23.80 -5.44 -26.70
CA GLU A 233 -24.37 -5.55 -28.06
C GLU A 233 -25.30 -6.76 -28.22
N SER A 234 -25.08 -7.82 -27.42
CA SER A 234 -25.89 -9.04 -27.40
C SER A 234 -26.70 -9.20 -26.12
N ASN A 235 -26.86 -8.13 -25.32
CA ASN A 235 -27.53 -8.14 -24.02
C ASN A 235 -26.92 -9.16 -23.02
N VAL A 236 -25.71 -9.65 -23.27
CA VAL A 236 -25.04 -10.68 -22.46
C VAL A 236 -24.63 -10.12 -21.11
N ALA A 237 -24.20 -8.85 -21.05
CA ALA A 237 -23.85 -8.19 -19.79
C ALA A 237 -25.03 -8.19 -18.79
N ARG A 238 -26.23 -7.81 -19.25
CA ARG A 238 -27.43 -7.79 -18.41
C ARG A 238 -27.82 -9.21 -17.98
N LEU A 239 -27.78 -10.17 -18.89
CA LEU A 239 -28.08 -11.59 -18.57
C LEU A 239 -27.07 -12.16 -17.57
N ALA A 240 -25.79 -11.80 -17.68
CA ALA A 240 -24.75 -12.21 -16.73
C ALA A 240 -25.03 -11.68 -15.32
N ARG A 241 -25.42 -10.41 -15.22
CA ARG A 241 -25.85 -9.82 -13.95
C ARG A 241 -27.06 -10.53 -13.35
N GLU A 242 -28.09 -10.80 -14.17
CA GLU A 242 -29.27 -11.55 -13.72
C GLU A 242 -28.92 -12.96 -13.23
N ALA A 243 -28.00 -13.66 -13.91
CA ALA A 243 -27.54 -14.98 -13.53
C ALA A 243 -26.71 -15.00 -12.22
N VAL A 244 -26.11 -13.86 -11.83
CA VAL A 244 -25.39 -13.74 -10.55
C VAL A 244 -26.33 -13.36 -9.41
N THR A 245 -27.32 -12.52 -9.68
CA THR A 245 -28.25 -11.96 -8.70
C THR A 245 -29.46 -12.84 -8.41
N ARG A 246 -29.90 -13.68 -9.36
CA ARG A 246 -31.09 -14.54 -9.23
C ARG A 246 -30.71 -16.02 -9.25
N PRO A 247 -31.46 -16.88 -8.53
CA PRO A 247 -31.23 -18.30 -8.56
C PRO A 247 -31.67 -18.90 -9.90
N ILE A 248 -31.05 -20.04 -10.26
CA ILE A 248 -31.28 -20.74 -11.54
C ILE A 248 -32.75 -21.09 -11.79
N GLN A 249 -33.55 -21.35 -10.75
CA GLN A 249 -34.96 -21.74 -10.91
C GLN A 249 -35.84 -20.61 -11.43
N ASP A 250 -35.45 -19.36 -11.21
CA ASP A 250 -36.22 -18.17 -11.56
C ASP A 250 -35.92 -17.65 -12.98
N LEU A 251 -34.94 -18.26 -13.65
CA LEU A 251 -34.41 -17.81 -14.92
C LEU A 251 -34.76 -18.78 -16.05
N LYS A 252 -35.33 -18.23 -17.12
CA LYS A 252 -35.58 -18.93 -18.38
C LYS A 252 -35.03 -18.09 -19.52
N TYR A 253 -34.07 -18.65 -20.23
CA TYR A 253 -33.39 -18.03 -21.36
C TYR A 253 -34.03 -18.38 -22.71
N GLY A 254 -34.90 -19.39 -22.73
CA GLY A 254 -35.74 -19.71 -23.87
C GLY A 254 -35.79 -21.20 -24.18
N THR A 255 -36.11 -21.48 -25.45
CA THR A 255 -36.09 -22.80 -26.07
C THR A 255 -34.67 -23.33 -26.21
N GLU A 256 -34.53 -24.62 -26.51
CA GLU A 256 -33.23 -25.27 -26.78
C GLU A 256 -32.43 -24.53 -27.86
N LYS A 257 -33.09 -24.11 -28.96
CA LYS A 257 -32.44 -23.40 -30.06
C LYS A 257 -31.91 -22.04 -29.64
N GLU A 258 -32.70 -21.29 -28.86
CA GLU A 258 -32.29 -19.97 -28.33
C GLU A 258 -31.14 -20.11 -27.33
N CYS A 259 -31.20 -21.13 -26.45
CA CYS A 259 -30.11 -21.40 -25.50
C CYS A 259 -28.82 -21.80 -26.21
N THR A 260 -28.90 -22.64 -27.25
CA THR A 260 -27.73 -23.05 -28.04
C THR A 260 -27.09 -21.85 -28.76
N TYR A 261 -27.92 -20.97 -29.33
CA TYR A 261 -27.46 -19.72 -29.92
C TYR A 261 -26.76 -18.82 -28.89
N LEU A 262 -27.33 -18.66 -27.69
CA LEU A 262 -26.72 -17.88 -26.62
C LEU A 262 -25.39 -18.50 -26.15
N ILE A 263 -25.31 -19.82 -26.03
CA ILE A 263 -24.07 -20.53 -25.66
C ILE A 263 -22.96 -20.24 -26.67
N ASP A 264 -23.22 -20.43 -27.96
CA ASP A 264 -22.23 -20.19 -29.03
C ASP A 264 -21.77 -18.72 -29.05
N LYS A 265 -22.72 -17.80 -28.85
CA LYS A 265 -22.43 -16.37 -28.77
C LYS A 265 -21.58 -16.01 -27.56
N ILE A 266 -21.89 -16.53 -26.37
CA ILE A 266 -21.11 -16.32 -25.14
C ILE A 266 -19.69 -16.84 -25.33
N GLN A 267 -19.53 -18.05 -25.88
CA GLN A 267 -18.22 -18.64 -26.14
C GLN A 267 -17.39 -17.81 -27.12
N THR A 268 -18.02 -17.32 -28.20
CA THR A 268 -17.37 -16.44 -29.18
C THR A 268 -16.88 -15.15 -28.52
N LEU A 269 -17.72 -14.48 -27.72
CA LEU A 269 -17.35 -13.24 -27.02
C LEU A 269 -16.27 -13.50 -25.95
N MET A 270 -16.36 -14.61 -25.21
CA MET A 270 -15.33 -15.00 -24.25
C MET A 270 -13.98 -15.32 -24.92
N GLY A 271 -14.00 -15.91 -26.11
CA GLY A 271 -12.80 -16.11 -26.92
C GLY A 271 -12.14 -14.78 -27.29
N GLY A 272 -12.94 -13.81 -27.75
CA GLY A 272 -12.47 -12.47 -28.09
C GLY A 272 -11.96 -11.65 -26.90
N LEU A 273 -12.47 -11.89 -25.69
CA LEU A 273 -12.01 -11.21 -24.46
C LEU A 273 -10.52 -11.44 -24.18
N LYS A 274 -10.00 -12.65 -24.42
CA LYS A 274 -8.58 -12.98 -24.21
C LYS A 274 -7.66 -12.15 -25.10
N ASP A 275 -8.12 -11.83 -26.31
CA ASP A 275 -7.39 -10.97 -27.26
C ASP A 275 -7.64 -9.47 -26.98
N SER A 276 -8.71 -9.14 -26.24
CA SER A 276 -9.17 -7.75 -26.04
C SER A 276 -8.34 -6.95 -25.04
N HIS A 277 -7.57 -7.60 -24.15
CA HIS A 277 -6.62 -6.89 -23.26
C HIS A 277 -5.64 -6.01 -24.07
N LEU A 278 -5.40 -6.36 -25.34
CA LEU A 278 -4.53 -5.62 -26.26
C LEU A 278 -5.25 -4.53 -27.07
N LYS A 279 -6.59 -4.43 -26.99
CA LYS A 279 -7.43 -3.56 -27.85
C LYS A 279 -8.30 -2.57 -27.07
N ALA A 280 -7.92 -2.19 -25.85
CA ALA A 280 -8.63 -1.19 -25.05
C ALA A 280 -8.42 0.25 -25.59
N THR A 281 -8.64 0.45 -26.88
CA THR A 281 -8.71 1.77 -27.54
C THR A 281 -9.79 2.61 -26.86
N GLY A 282 -9.47 3.85 -26.48
CA GLY A 282 -10.41 4.75 -25.80
C GLY A 282 -10.45 4.61 -24.27
N LEU A 283 -9.75 3.64 -23.67
CA LEU A 283 -9.81 3.41 -22.22
C LEU A 283 -9.23 4.59 -21.42
N LYS A 284 -8.17 5.22 -21.92
CA LYS A 284 -7.55 6.40 -21.27
C LYS A 284 -8.47 7.60 -21.34
N GLU A 285 -9.12 7.81 -22.49
CA GLU A 285 -10.09 8.88 -22.72
C GLU A 285 -11.30 8.71 -21.79
N LEU A 286 -11.82 7.49 -21.67
CA LEU A 286 -12.91 7.16 -20.76
C LEU A 286 -12.53 7.36 -19.29
N ALA A 287 -11.32 6.93 -18.89
CA ALA A 287 -10.82 7.18 -17.52
C ALA A 287 -10.69 8.69 -17.23
N GLN A 288 -10.29 9.49 -18.21
CA GLN A 288 -10.25 10.94 -18.07
C GLN A 288 -11.65 11.56 -17.97
N GLU A 289 -12.61 11.07 -18.74
CA GLU A 289 -14.01 11.52 -18.66
C GLU A 289 -14.62 11.19 -17.29
N ILE A 290 -14.41 9.97 -16.78
CA ILE A 290 -14.82 9.56 -15.43
C ILE A 290 -14.16 10.47 -14.40
N ARG A 291 -12.86 10.73 -14.50
CA ARG A 291 -12.15 11.61 -13.57
C ARG A 291 -12.72 13.02 -13.50
N ARG A 292 -13.29 13.55 -14.60
CA ARG A 292 -13.91 14.89 -14.62
C ARG A 292 -15.24 14.95 -13.85
N HIS A 293 -15.93 13.83 -13.71
CA HIS A 293 -17.24 13.73 -13.05
C HIS A 293 -17.18 12.99 -11.70
N ALA A 294 -16.03 12.40 -11.36
CA ALA A 294 -15.84 11.67 -10.11
C ALA A 294 -15.83 12.62 -8.92
N GLU A 295 -16.79 12.44 -8.01
CA GLU A 295 -16.83 13.14 -6.72
C GLU A 295 -16.56 12.14 -5.60
N PHE A 296 -15.68 12.52 -4.68
CA PHE A 296 -15.30 11.71 -3.52
C PHE A 296 -15.96 12.27 -2.27
N ARG A 297 -16.40 11.39 -1.38
CA ARG A 297 -17.11 11.79 -0.15
C ARG A 297 -16.21 12.63 0.78
N ASN A 298 -14.92 12.34 0.82
CA ASN A 298 -13.92 13.03 1.63
C ASN A 298 -12.51 12.85 1.02
N ASP A 299 -11.49 13.41 1.67
CA ASP A 299 -10.10 13.37 1.21
C ASP A 299 -9.42 12.01 1.37
N GLU A 300 -9.99 11.08 2.14
CA GLU A 300 -9.45 9.73 2.37
C GLU A 300 -10.07 8.69 1.44
N GLU A 301 -11.27 8.97 0.91
CA GLU A 301 -12.04 8.08 0.05
C GLU A 301 -11.35 7.90 -1.29
N THR A 302 -11.22 6.64 -1.72
CA THR A 302 -10.54 6.26 -2.96
C THR A 302 -11.49 5.83 -4.07
N VAL A 303 -12.76 5.58 -3.74
CA VAL A 303 -13.82 5.20 -4.67
C VAL A 303 -14.80 6.37 -4.81
N PRO A 304 -15.13 6.82 -6.03
CA PRO A 304 -16.07 7.91 -6.21
C PRO A 304 -17.50 7.49 -5.84
N ALA A 305 -18.33 8.46 -5.46
CA ALA A 305 -19.74 8.23 -5.23
C ALA A 305 -20.42 7.79 -6.54
N ALA A 306 -21.15 6.67 -6.51
CA ALA A 306 -21.79 6.13 -7.72
C ALA A 306 -22.68 7.16 -8.43
N SER A 307 -23.42 7.98 -7.66
CA SER A 307 -24.30 9.03 -8.18
C SER A 307 -23.57 10.16 -8.91
N SER A 308 -22.28 10.37 -8.65
CA SER A 308 -21.52 11.44 -9.32
C SER A 308 -21.30 11.13 -10.80
N LEU A 309 -21.37 9.85 -11.18
CA LEU A 309 -21.19 9.41 -12.56
C LEU A 309 -22.48 9.49 -13.38
N ASP A 310 -23.65 9.71 -12.77
CA ASP A 310 -24.95 9.71 -13.49
C ASP A 310 -25.04 10.80 -14.58
N ALA A 311 -24.42 11.96 -14.34
CA ALA A 311 -24.36 13.05 -15.32
C ALA A 311 -23.58 12.64 -16.59
N MET A 312 -22.49 11.87 -16.43
CA MET A 312 -21.73 11.32 -17.54
C MET A 312 -22.60 10.36 -18.36
N MET A 313 -23.45 9.56 -17.72
CA MET A 313 -24.32 8.58 -18.39
C MET A 313 -25.33 9.21 -19.35
N SER A 314 -25.68 10.48 -19.12
CA SER A 314 -26.65 11.24 -19.91
C SER A 314 -26.00 12.02 -21.07
N GLY A 315 -24.67 12.11 -21.10
CA GLY A 315 -23.90 12.86 -22.11
C GLY A 315 -23.65 12.08 -23.41
N SER A 316 -23.70 12.78 -24.55
CA SER A 316 -23.68 12.20 -25.90
C SER A 316 -22.29 11.97 -26.53
N VAL A 317 -21.20 12.03 -25.75
CA VAL A 317 -19.84 12.23 -26.31
C VAL A 317 -19.10 10.92 -26.64
N VAL A 318 -19.49 9.76 -26.09
CA VAL A 318 -18.88 8.46 -26.43
C VAL A 318 -19.90 7.49 -26.99
N VAL A 319 -19.51 6.80 -28.06
CA VAL A 319 -20.31 5.82 -28.79
C VAL A 319 -20.39 4.51 -28.01
N GLY A 320 -21.60 4.08 -27.65
CA GLY A 320 -21.88 2.78 -27.04
C GLY A 320 -22.91 2.86 -25.90
N PRO A 321 -23.57 1.76 -25.55
CA PRO A 321 -24.50 1.72 -24.42
C PRO A 321 -23.75 1.92 -23.10
N ARG A 322 -24.21 2.89 -22.30
CA ARG A 322 -23.62 3.23 -21.01
C ARG A 322 -24.50 2.70 -19.88
N VAL A 323 -23.91 2.10 -18.83
CA VAL A 323 -24.59 1.79 -17.56
C VAL A 323 -23.74 2.28 -16.39
N ASN A 324 -24.36 2.72 -15.29
CA ASN A 324 -23.59 3.09 -14.12
C ASN A 324 -23.05 1.81 -13.46
N VAL A 325 -21.85 1.37 -13.87
CA VAL A 325 -21.24 0.11 -13.42
C VAL A 325 -20.98 0.07 -11.91
N LEU A 326 -20.82 1.24 -11.27
CA LEU A 326 -20.71 1.36 -9.81
C LEU A 326 -22.06 1.19 -9.11
N MET A 327 -23.11 1.81 -9.64
CA MET A 327 -24.45 1.75 -9.05
C MET A 327 -25.07 0.35 -9.21
N GLU A 328 -24.85 -0.28 -10.36
CA GLU A 328 -25.41 -1.60 -10.69
C GLU A 328 -24.50 -2.77 -10.25
N GLU A 329 -23.36 -2.46 -9.62
CA GLU A 329 -22.37 -3.43 -9.10
C GLU A 329 -21.89 -4.43 -10.17
N TYR A 330 -21.63 -3.95 -11.38
CA TYR A 330 -21.18 -4.84 -12.46
C TYR A 330 -19.81 -5.45 -12.11
N TRP A 331 -19.69 -6.76 -12.38
CA TRP A 331 -18.46 -7.54 -12.25
C TRP A 331 -17.87 -7.58 -10.83
N ASP A 332 -18.68 -7.40 -9.79
CA ASP A 332 -18.23 -7.33 -8.39
C ASP A 332 -17.11 -6.29 -8.19
N ILE A 333 -17.20 -5.17 -8.90
CA ILE A 333 -16.12 -4.17 -9.01
C ILE A 333 -15.61 -3.63 -7.67
N TYR A 334 -16.46 -3.60 -6.63
CA TYR A 334 -16.08 -3.14 -5.29
C TYR A 334 -15.05 -4.02 -4.59
N ASP A 335 -14.97 -5.30 -4.94
CA ASP A 335 -13.99 -6.23 -4.38
C ASP A 335 -12.60 -6.05 -5.03
N VAL A 336 -12.52 -5.34 -6.16
CA VAL A 336 -11.29 -5.07 -6.91
C VAL A 336 -10.63 -3.75 -6.46
N PHE A 337 -11.38 -2.83 -5.87
CA PHE A 337 -10.87 -1.49 -5.55
C PHE A 337 -9.79 -1.48 -4.47
N LEU A 338 -8.84 -0.56 -4.66
CA LEU A 338 -7.82 -0.24 -3.66
C LEU A 338 -8.43 0.66 -2.58
N ARG A 339 -8.41 0.20 -1.33
CA ARG A 339 -8.86 0.95 -0.15
C ARG A 339 -7.71 1.77 0.44
#